data_AF-F8F364-F1
#
_entry.id   AF-F8F364-F1
#
_cell.length_a   1.000
_cell.length_b   1.000
_cell.length_c   1.000
_cell.angle_alpha   90.00
_cell.angle_beta   90.00
_cell.angle_gamma   90.00
#
_symmetry.space_group_name_H-M   'P 1'
#
loop_
_entity.id
_entity.type
_entity.pdbx_description
1 polymer ?
#
loop_
_entity_poly.entity_id
_entity_poly.type
_entity_poly.pdbx_seq_one_letter_code
_entity_poly.pdbx_strand_id
1 'polypeptide(L)'
;MPIFKRNYCFLNYLIMLISFCIPLVSCTTKKEQTQEPIIMMRHDFVIRATDYPVQKAFLEYPVYRGPQNKNILERINYHIGPESVLGRTVDELTKDFQDGLVPFIKARGEIVYFTRSFLQVQWTIDTMGAYQNTSTSMVLVELENGIPHGPESMFEDDLAMARFVSDRIIPSVEKQLKAVYQQHPEVEPVLTELGIPLPYGPDDLFNLHVADNGIYFIYTFKFPHSYASVQPEPVSVFIPWVELKPFTYEGSILWRIYQN
;
A
#
# COMPACT_ATOMS: atom_id res chain seq x y z
N MET A 1 39.65 56.52 -23.17
CA MET A 1 40.13 55.74 -22.01
C MET A 1 39.70 54.29 -22.18
N PRO A 2 40.57 53.32 -21.87
CA PRO A 2 40.89 52.14 -22.70
C PRO A 2 39.83 51.03 -22.55
N ILE A 3 39.43 50.19 -23.52
CA ILE A 3 40.06 49.52 -24.67
C ILE A 3 41.33 48.75 -24.32
N PHE A 4 41.16 47.46 -23.99
CA PHE A 4 42.23 46.47 -24.04
C PHE A 4 41.92 45.41 -25.11
N LYS A 5 42.80 45.37 -26.12
CA LYS A 5 42.98 44.35 -27.15
C LYS A 5 44.13 43.40 -26.73
N ARG A 6 44.03 42.13 -27.12
CA ARG A 6 45.05 41.24 -27.78
C ARG A 6 44.81 39.78 -27.33
N ASN A 7 44.39 38.87 -28.22
CA ASN A 7 45.14 38.19 -29.30
C ASN A 7 46.36 37.41 -28.81
N TYR A 8 46.36 36.07 -28.98
CA TYR A 8 47.34 35.19 -29.66
C TYR A 8 46.68 33.78 -29.69
N CYS A 9 46.37 33.12 -30.82
CA CYS A 9 47.13 32.74 -32.02
C CYS A 9 48.07 31.53 -31.79
N PHE A 10 48.10 30.64 -32.79
CA PHE A 10 48.91 29.43 -33.02
C PHE A 10 48.31 28.11 -32.50
N LEU A 11 47.70 27.25 -33.32
CA LEU A 11 48.14 26.60 -34.58
C LEU A 11 49.09 25.43 -34.32
N ASN A 12 48.70 24.29 -34.90
CA ASN A 12 49.53 23.24 -35.50
C ASN A 12 49.84 21.93 -34.75
N TYR A 13 49.36 20.86 -35.41
CA TYR A 13 50.08 19.66 -35.84
C TYR A 13 49.96 18.34 -35.06
N LEU A 14 49.58 17.33 -35.84
CA LEU A 14 50.20 16.00 -35.95
C LEU A 14 49.52 14.84 -35.21
N ILE A 15 48.61 14.20 -35.94
CA ILE A 15 48.68 12.78 -36.34
C ILE A 15 49.42 11.87 -35.35
N MET A 16 48.66 11.07 -34.60
CA MET A 16 49.00 9.65 -34.47
C MET A 16 47.72 8.82 -34.44
N LEU A 17 47.34 8.39 -35.64
CA LEU A 17 46.43 7.26 -35.89
C LEU A 17 47.10 5.99 -35.35
N ILE A 18 46.95 5.73 -34.07
CA ILE A 18 47.22 4.42 -33.51
C ILE A 18 45.92 3.62 -33.65
N SER A 19 45.85 2.87 -34.74
CA SER A 19 44.86 1.83 -34.98
C SER A 19 45.09 0.68 -34.00
N PHE A 20 44.64 0.85 -32.76
CA PHE A 20 44.51 -0.25 -31.81
C PHE A 20 43.27 -1.06 -32.20
N CYS A 21 43.47 -2.10 -33.02
CA CYS A 21 42.52 -3.19 -33.16
C CYS A 21 42.43 -3.93 -31.81
N ILE A 22 41.66 -3.37 -30.88
CA ILE A 22 41.21 -4.08 -29.70
C ILE A 22 40.26 -5.16 -30.22
N PRO A 23 40.51 -6.46 -29.99
CA PRO A 23 39.51 -7.47 -30.26
C PRO A 23 38.27 -7.09 -29.46
N LEU A 24 37.19 -6.75 -30.16
CA LEU A 24 35.85 -6.66 -29.60
C LEU A 24 35.51 -8.06 -29.08
N VAL A 25 35.97 -8.35 -27.86
CA VAL A 25 35.40 -9.39 -27.03
C VAL A 25 33.99 -8.90 -26.77
N SER A 26 33.08 -9.27 -27.67
CA SER A 26 31.66 -9.23 -27.44
C SER A 26 31.41 -10.14 -26.25
N CYS A 27 31.60 -9.59 -25.06
CA CYS A 27 30.96 -10.07 -23.85
C CYS A 27 29.48 -9.98 -24.14
N THR A 28 28.92 -11.07 -24.68
CA THR A 28 27.51 -11.39 -24.53
C THR A 28 27.28 -11.53 -23.04
N THR A 29 27.10 -10.40 -22.36
CA THR A 29 26.36 -10.32 -21.10
C THR A 29 25.03 -10.95 -21.42
N LYS A 30 24.90 -12.24 -21.10
CA LYS A 30 23.60 -12.85 -20.90
C LYS A 30 22.92 -11.93 -19.91
N LYS A 31 21.98 -11.11 -20.39
CA LYS A 31 20.99 -10.48 -19.52
C LYS A 31 20.31 -11.65 -18.84
N GLU A 32 20.77 -11.98 -17.64
CA GLU A 32 19.99 -12.80 -16.73
C GLU A 32 18.65 -12.10 -16.67
N GLN A 33 17.65 -12.79 -17.21
CA GLN A 33 16.28 -12.35 -17.18
C GLN A 33 15.92 -12.34 -15.70
N THR A 34 16.06 -11.17 -15.08
CA THR A 34 15.78 -10.96 -13.67
C THR A 34 14.31 -11.29 -13.50
N GLN A 35 14.03 -12.48 -12.95
CA GLN A 35 12.66 -12.86 -12.63
C GLN A 35 12.08 -11.78 -11.74
N GLU A 36 10.88 -11.32 -12.07
CA GLU A 36 10.18 -10.36 -11.23
C GLU A 36 10.08 -10.95 -9.82
N PRO A 37 10.53 -10.23 -8.78
CA PRO A 37 10.62 -10.78 -7.43
C PRO A 37 9.24 -11.00 -6.81
N ILE A 38 8.15 -10.64 -7.49
CA ILE A 38 6.78 -10.81 -7.05
C ILE A 38 5.98 -11.44 -8.18
N ILE A 39 5.19 -12.45 -7.84
CA ILE A 39 4.21 -13.04 -8.75
C ILE A 39 2.82 -12.96 -8.13
N MET A 40 1.78 -12.81 -8.96
CA MET A 40 0.40 -12.87 -8.49
C MET A 40 -0.10 -14.31 -8.54
N MET A 41 -0.56 -14.81 -7.39
CA MET A 41 -1.24 -16.10 -7.27
C MET A 41 -2.75 -15.88 -7.34
N ARG A 42 -3.47 -16.76 -8.04
CA ARG A 42 -4.93 -16.74 -8.11
C ARG A 42 -5.50 -18.11 -7.81
N HIS A 43 -6.53 -18.13 -6.97
CA HIS A 43 -7.33 -19.31 -6.66
C HIS A 43 -8.81 -18.99 -6.88
N ASP A 44 -9.50 -19.81 -7.65
CA ASP A 44 -10.94 -19.70 -7.88
C ASP A 44 -11.67 -20.77 -7.07
N PHE A 45 -12.75 -20.37 -6.40
CA PHE A 45 -13.59 -21.25 -5.58
C PHE A 45 -14.99 -21.34 -6.17
N VAL A 46 -15.62 -22.50 -6.04
CA VAL A 46 -17.01 -22.72 -6.43
C VAL A 46 -17.90 -22.59 -5.21
N ILE A 47 -18.89 -21.69 -5.27
CA ILE A 47 -19.90 -21.54 -4.23
C ILE A 47 -21.04 -22.51 -4.55
N ARG A 48 -21.29 -23.47 -3.65
CA ARG A 48 -22.32 -24.50 -3.81
C ARG A 48 -23.68 -24.12 -3.20
N ALA A 49 -23.72 -23.05 -2.40
CA ALA A 49 -24.94 -22.53 -1.81
C ALA A 49 -25.89 -22.02 -2.91
N THR A 50 -27.11 -22.56 -3.00
CA THR A 50 -28.05 -22.24 -4.10
C THR A 50 -28.74 -20.90 -3.94
N ASP A 51 -28.73 -20.36 -2.72
CA ASP A 51 -29.28 -19.06 -2.34
C ASP A 51 -28.28 -17.91 -2.48
N TYR A 52 -27.02 -18.19 -2.84
CA TYR A 52 -26.01 -17.18 -3.11
C TYR A 52 -26.22 -16.54 -4.50
N PRO A 53 -26.20 -15.20 -4.63
CA PRO A 53 -26.37 -14.52 -5.92
C PRO A 53 -25.16 -14.68 -6.85
N VAL A 54 -24.03 -15.21 -6.39
CA VAL A 54 -22.85 -15.51 -7.21
C VAL A 54 -22.40 -16.96 -7.01
N GLN A 55 -21.90 -17.58 -8.07
CA GLN A 55 -21.49 -19.00 -8.07
C GLN A 55 -19.98 -19.21 -7.93
N LYS A 56 -19.20 -18.12 -7.96
CA LYS A 56 -17.74 -18.16 -7.91
C LYS A 56 -17.23 -17.12 -6.93
N ALA A 57 -16.21 -17.50 -6.18
CA ALA A 57 -15.36 -16.56 -5.46
C ALA A 57 -13.93 -16.67 -5.96
N PHE A 58 -13.11 -15.66 -5.72
CA PHE A 58 -11.68 -15.76 -6.00
C PHE A 58 -10.82 -15.08 -4.96
N LEU A 59 -9.62 -15.63 -4.79
CA LEU A 59 -8.53 -15.09 -4.00
C LEU A 59 -7.36 -14.80 -4.94
N GLU A 60 -6.89 -13.55 -4.95
CA GLU A 60 -5.71 -13.14 -5.70
C GLU A 60 -4.75 -12.40 -4.76
N TYR A 61 -3.46 -12.79 -4.71
CA TYR A 61 -2.50 -12.18 -3.79
C TYR A 61 -1.06 -12.29 -4.30
N PRO A 62 -0.16 -11.38 -3.90
CA PRO A 62 1.24 -11.44 -4.27
C PRO A 62 1.99 -12.52 -3.48
N VAL A 63 2.93 -13.18 -4.15
CA VAL A 63 3.95 -14.04 -3.53
C VAL A 63 5.33 -13.49 -3.89
N TYR A 64 6.10 -13.17 -2.85
CA TYR A 64 7.45 -12.66 -2.95
C TYR A 64 8.47 -13.81 -3.09
N ARG A 65 9.33 -13.71 -4.11
CA ARG A 65 10.35 -14.68 -4.53
C ARG A 65 11.75 -14.05 -4.60
N GLY A 66 12.03 -13.10 -3.72
CA GLY A 66 13.31 -12.40 -3.68
C GLY A 66 14.51 -13.27 -3.31
N PRO A 67 15.72 -12.67 -3.25
CA PRO A 67 16.99 -13.38 -3.01
C PRO A 67 17.18 -13.88 -1.56
N GLN A 68 16.23 -13.60 -0.67
CA GLN A 68 16.29 -13.98 0.74
C GLN A 68 16.30 -15.51 0.92
N ASN A 69 16.78 -15.98 2.07
CA ASN A 69 16.71 -17.39 2.41
C ASN A 69 15.25 -17.85 2.60
N LYS A 70 15.03 -19.17 2.55
CA LYS A 70 13.71 -19.80 2.64
C LYS A 70 12.89 -19.34 3.86
N ASN A 71 13.50 -19.28 5.04
CA ASN A 71 12.79 -18.93 6.28
C ASN A 71 12.27 -17.48 6.24
N ILE A 72 13.07 -16.55 5.71
CA ILE A 72 12.66 -15.15 5.56
C ILE A 72 11.57 -15.03 4.49
N LEU A 73 11.70 -15.74 3.36
CA LEU A 73 10.66 -15.78 2.33
C LEU A 73 9.33 -16.32 2.86
N GLU A 74 9.35 -17.37 3.68
CA GLU A 74 8.15 -17.91 4.32
C GLU A 74 7.49 -16.88 5.24
N ARG A 75 8.27 -16.14 6.04
CA ARG A 75 7.75 -15.07 6.90
C ARG A 75 7.15 -13.91 6.11
N ILE A 76 7.85 -13.45 5.07
CA ILE A 76 7.33 -12.39 4.18
C ILE A 76 5.98 -12.83 3.59
N ASN A 77 5.93 -14.03 3.02
CA ASN A 77 4.74 -14.55 2.37
C ASN A 77 3.60 -14.88 3.33
N TYR A 78 3.90 -15.28 4.58
CA TYR A 78 2.91 -15.40 5.64
C TYR A 78 2.22 -14.05 5.91
N HIS A 79 3.02 -13.00 6.16
CA HIS A 79 2.51 -11.68 6.52
C HIS A 79 1.72 -11.01 5.39
N ILE A 80 2.21 -11.06 4.14
CA ILE A 80 1.51 -10.44 3.00
C ILE A 80 0.39 -11.33 2.43
N GLY A 81 0.32 -12.59 2.87
CA GLY A 81 -0.54 -13.63 2.31
C GLY A 81 -1.90 -13.77 3.01
N PRO A 82 -2.75 -14.69 2.51
CA PRO A 82 -4.09 -14.91 3.04
C PRO A 82 -4.07 -15.40 4.49
N GLU A 83 -3.02 -16.09 4.94
CA GLU A 83 -2.97 -16.64 6.29
C GLU A 83 -2.94 -15.52 7.34
N SER A 84 -2.09 -14.50 7.17
CA SER A 84 -2.04 -13.38 8.12
C SER A 84 -3.25 -12.45 8.01
N VAL A 85 -3.83 -12.28 6.81
CA VAL A 85 -4.89 -11.28 6.58
C VAL A 85 -6.29 -11.85 6.78
N LEU A 86 -6.53 -13.09 6.34
CA LEU A 86 -7.81 -13.78 6.45
C LEU A 86 -7.85 -14.77 7.62
N GLY A 87 -6.71 -15.00 8.28
CA GLY A 87 -6.57 -15.98 9.37
C GLY A 87 -6.67 -17.43 8.91
N ARG A 88 -6.54 -17.70 7.60
CA ARG A 88 -6.71 -19.03 6.98
C ARG A 88 -5.77 -19.24 5.81
N THR A 89 -5.27 -20.47 5.70
CA THR A 89 -4.52 -20.94 4.54
C THR A 89 -5.43 -21.15 3.32
N VAL A 90 -4.85 -21.26 2.13
CA VAL A 90 -5.61 -21.56 0.90
C VAL A 90 -6.32 -22.90 0.97
N ASP A 91 -5.70 -23.91 1.61
CA ASP A 91 -6.29 -25.24 1.76
C ASP A 91 -7.49 -25.23 2.71
N GLU A 92 -7.40 -24.47 3.81
CA GLU A 92 -8.52 -24.26 4.73
C GLU A 92 -9.67 -23.51 4.07
N LEU A 93 -9.37 -22.44 3.31
CA LEU A 93 -10.39 -21.73 2.53
C LEU A 93 -11.05 -22.66 1.51
N THR A 94 -10.26 -23.49 0.82
CA THR A 94 -10.80 -24.49 -0.13
C THR A 94 -11.79 -25.42 0.56
N LYS A 95 -11.45 -25.88 1.77
CA LYS A 95 -12.34 -26.72 2.58
C LYS A 95 -13.60 -25.96 3.00
N ASP A 96 -13.47 -24.71 3.46
CA ASP A 96 -14.61 -23.87 3.84
C ASP A 96 -15.62 -23.76 2.70
N PHE A 97 -15.17 -23.45 1.48
CA PHE A 97 -16.04 -23.39 0.30
C PHE A 97 -16.68 -24.74 -0.07
N GLN A 98 -15.95 -25.85 0.13
CA GLN A 98 -16.50 -27.20 -0.08
C GLN A 98 -17.59 -27.56 0.94
N ASP A 99 -17.41 -27.13 2.18
CA ASP A 99 -18.35 -27.30 3.29
C ASP A 99 -19.53 -26.31 3.22
N GLY A 100 -19.53 -25.41 2.22
CA GLY A 100 -20.60 -24.45 1.98
C GLY A 100 -20.46 -23.14 2.74
N LEU A 101 -19.35 -22.93 3.46
CA LEU A 101 -19.01 -21.65 4.07
C LEU A 101 -18.46 -20.72 2.98
N VAL A 102 -18.94 -19.47 2.98
CA VAL A 102 -18.52 -18.45 2.00
C VAL A 102 -17.93 -17.26 2.75
N PRO A 103 -16.64 -17.29 3.11
CA PRO A 103 -16.01 -16.22 3.89
C PRO A 103 -15.90 -14.90 3.09
N PHE A 104 -15.80 -14.99 1.76
CA PHE A 104 -15.73 -13.85 0.86
C PHE A 104 -16.24 -14.24 -0.54
N ILE A 105 -16.57 -13.24 -1.35
CA ILE A 105 -16.79 -13.39 -2.80
C ILE A 105 -15.57 -12.97 -3.61
N LYS A 106 -14.77 -12.04 -3.09
CA LYS A 106 -13.51 -11.61 -3.70
C LYS A 106 -12.56 -11.18 -2.60
N ALA A 107 -11.34 -11.70 -2.62
CA ALA A 107 -10.25 -11.22 -1.77
C ALA A 107 -9.04 -10.94 -2.67
N ARG A 108 -8.56 -9.70 -2.68
CA ARG A 108 -7.48 -9.25 -3.56
C ARG A 108 -6.41 -8.50 -2.79
N GLY A 109 -5.19 -9.00 -2.79
CA GLY A 109 -3.99 -8.27 -2.40
C GLY A 109 -3.36 -7.56 -3.60
N GLU A 110 -3.16 -6.25 -3.50
CA GLU A 110 -2.52 -5.41 -4.52
C GLU A 110 -1.23 -4.82 -3.97
N ILE A 111 -0.15 -4.83 -4.75
CA ILE A 111 1.11 -4.21 -4.36
C ILE A 111 0.97 -2.70 -4.52
N VAL A 112 1.03 -1.96 -3.40
CA VAL A 112 0.85 -0.50 -3.41
C VAL A 112 2.16 0.25 -3.16
N TYR A 113 3.19 -0.41 -2.64
CA TYR A 113 4.53 0.13 -2.48
C TYR A 113 5.58 -0.98 -2.56
N PHE A 114 6.67 -0.78 -3.30
CA PHE A 114 7.73 -1.78 -3.42
C PHE A 114 9.10 -1.12 -3.62
N THR A 115 10.03 -1.45 -2.74
CA THR A 115 11.44 -1.05 -2.82
C THR A 115 12.34 -2.26 -2.57
N ARG A 116 13.66 -2.06 -2.56
CA ARG A 116 14.60 -3.14 -2.19
C ARG A 116 14.43 -3.64 -0.75
N SER A 117 13.89 -2.79 0.13
CA SER A 117 13.80 -3.07 1.57
C SER A 117 12.38 -3.27 2.07
N PHE A 118 11.37 -2.78 1.34
CA PHE A 118 9.98 -2.76 1.80
C PHE A 118 9.00 -3.20 0.73
N LEU A 119 7.94 -3.86 1.18
CA LEU A 119 6.77 -4.23 0.38
C LEU A 119 5.51 -3.87 1.16
N GLN A 120 4.62 -3.10 0.55
CA GLN A 120 3.28 -2.86 1.07
C GLN A 120 2.23 -3.49 0.16
N VAL A 121 1.30 -4.22 0.77
CA VAL A 121 0.16 -4.84 0.10
C VAL A 121 -1.14 -4.30 0.68
N GLN A 122 -2.01 -3.79 -0.19
CA GLN A 122 -3.38 -3.44 0.14
C GLN A 122 -4.28 -4.64 -0.15
N TRP A 123 -4.97 -5.12 0.87
CA TRP A 123 -6.00 -6.14 0.74
C TRP A 123 -7.38 -5.49 0.63
N THR A 124 -8.15 -5.91 -0.37
CA THR A 124 -9.58 -5.59 -0.52
C THR A 124 -10.38 -6.88 -0.45
N ILE A 125 -11.29 -6.98 0.51
CA ILE A 125 -12.07 -8.18 0.78
C ILE A 125 -13.56 -7.83 0.67
N ASP A 126 -14.17 -8.33 -0.39
CA ASP A 126 -15.60 -8.25 -0.60
C ASP A 126 -16.24 -9.49 0.00
N THR A 127 -17.07 -9.28 1.02
CA THR A 127 -17.88 -10.31 1.67
C THR A 127 -19.34 -10.16 1.26
N MET A 128 -20.08 -11.25 1.37
CA MET A 128 -21.50 -11.26 1.11
C MET A 128 -22.18 -12.03 2.23
N GLY A 129 -23.02 -11.35 3.01
CA GLY A 129 -23.87 -11.96 4.02
C GLY A 129 -25.31 -11.58 3.75
N ALA A 130 -26.01 -11.08 4.78
CA ALA A 130 -27.27 -10.37 4.56
C ALA A 130 -27.10 -9.20 3.57
N TYR A 131 -25.89 -8.64 3.50
CA TYR A 131 -25.54 -7.55 2.61
C TYR A 131 -24.09 -7.66 2.15
N GLN A 132 -23.75 -6.91 1.10
CA GLN A 132 -22.37 -6.79 0.63
C GLN A 132 -21.59 -5.82 1.53
N ASN A 133 -20.37 -6.21 1.88
CA ASN A 133 -19.46 -5.36 2.63
C ASN A 133 -18.03 -5.52 2.09
N THR A 134 -17.37 -4.40 1.87
CA THR A 134 -15.97 -4.35 1.43
C THR A 134 -15.13 -3.86 2.59
N SER A 135 -14.12 -4.64 2.98
CA SER A 135 -13.10 -4.20 3.93
C SER A 135 -11.75 -4.04 3.24
N THR A 136 -10.97 -3.08 3.73
CA THR A 136 -9.59 -2.86 3.27
C THR A 136 -8.62 -3.05 4.43
N SER A 137 -7.47 -3.65 4.16
CA SER A 137 -6.38 -3.78 5.15
C SER A 137 -5.04 -3.51 4.47
N MET A 138 -4.09 -2.96 5.22
CA MET A 138 -2.76 -2.63 4.73
C MET A 138 -1.72 -3.46 5.48
N VAL A 139 -0.82 -4.10 4.74
CA VAL A 139 0.32 -4.83 5.30
C VAL A 139 1.60 -4.23 4.76
N LEU A 140 2.44 -3.67 5.64
CA LEU A 140 3.81 -3.26 5.31
C LEU A 140 4.80 -4.25 5.90
N VAL A 141 5.70 -4.79 5.08
CA VAL A 141 6.72 -5.76 5.48
C VAL A 141 8.12 -5.28 5.08
N GLU A 142 9.07 -5.44 6.00
CA GLU A 142 10.50 -5.37 5.72
C GLU A 142 10.98 -6.67 5.06
N LEU A 143 11.59 -6.54 3.88
CA LEU A 143 12.09 -7.66 3.07
C LEU A 143 13.39 -8.25 3.59
N GLU A 144 14.16 -7.52 4.39
CA GLU A 144 15.41 -8.04 4.96
C GLU A 144 15.14 -9.15 5.99
N ASN A 145 14.18 -8.93 6.89
CA ASN A 145 13.93 -9.82 8.02
C ASN A 145 12.55 -10.49 8.01
N GLY A 146 11.65 -10.11 7.09
CA GLY A 146 10.26 -10.58 7.07
C GLY A 146 9.50 -10.14 8.32
N ILE A 147 9.64 -8.86 8.69
CA ILE A 147 8.99 -8.26 9.85
C ILE A 147 7.85 -7.36 9.37
N PRO A 148 6.61 -7.53 9.85
CA PRO A 148 5.52 -6.61 9.56
C PRO A 148 5.66 -5.35 10.42
N HIS A 149 5.20 -4.22 9.90
CA HIS A 149 5.30 -2.92 10.54
C HIS A 149 3.93 -2.28 10.71
N GLY A 150 3.58 -1.92 11.94
CA GLY A 150 2.47 -1.03 12.28
C GLY A 150 2.93 0.36 12.72
N PRO A 151 1.99 1.27 13.05
CA PRO A 151 2.24 2.62 13.54
C PRO A 151 3.25 2.68 14.69
N GLU A 152 3.24 1.70 15.59
CA GLU A 152 4.15 1.62 16.73
C GLU A 152 5.64 1.50 16.35
N SER A 153 5.91 1.05 15.12
CA SER A 153 7.26 0.98 14.56
C SER A 153 7.61 2.18 13.67
N MET A 154 6.63 3.03 13.40
CA MET A 154 6.69 4.20 12.53
C MET A 154 6.86 5.49 13.28
N PHE A 155 6.13 5.65 14.39
CA PHE A 155 6.01 6.91 15.12
C PHE A 155 6.53 6.81 16.54
N GLU A 156 7.04 7.92 17.06
CA GLU A 156 7.48 8.04 18.45
C GLU A 156 6.30 8.26 19.41
N ASP A 157 5.30 9.01 18.94
CA ASP A 157 4.05 9.29 19.66
C ASP A 157 2.86 9.19 18.69
N ASP A 158 2.23 8.02 18.67
CA ASP A 158 1.09 7.68 17.83
C ASP A 158 -0.10 8.61 18.11
N LEU A 159 -0.27 9.09 19.36
CA LEU A 159 -1.35 9.99 19.72
C LEU A 159 -1.12 11.39 19.15
N ALA A 160 0.11 11.90 19.27
CA ALA A 160 0.48 13.18 18.65
C ALA A 160 0.35 13.12 17.12
N MET A 161 0.77 11.99 16.52
CA MET A 161 0.66 11.78 15.08
C MET A 161 -0.81 11.71 14.61
N ALA A 162 -1.65 10.95 15.31
CA ALA A 162 -3.08 10.85 15.01
C ALA A 162 -3.78 12.22 15.08
N ARG A 163 -3.46 13.05 16.08
CA ARG A 163 -3.99 14.43 16.18
C ARG A 163 -3.53 15.29 15.00
N PHE A 164 -2.26 15.23 14.65
CA PHE A 164 -1.69 15.97 13.52
C PHE A 164 -2.35 15.64 12.18
N VAL A 165 -2.68 14.35 11.96
CA VAL A 165 -3.43 13.88 10.79
C VAL A 165 -4.90 14.31 10.87
N SER A 166 -5.53 14.14 12.04
CA SER A 166 -6.92 14.52 12.31
C SER A 166 -7.18 15.98 11.92
N ASP A 167 -6.33 16.90 12.36
CA ASP A 167 -6.45 18.34 12.08
C ASP A 167 -6.47 18.66 10.57
N ARG A 168 -5.89 17.79 9.73
CA ARG A 168 -5.85 17.96 8.27
C ARG A 168 -6.95 17.22 7.53
N ILE A 169 -7.36 16.05 8.04
CA ILE A 169 -8.34 15.20 7.35
C ILE A 169 -9.78 15.63 7.66
N ILE A 170 -10.05 16.08 8.89
CA ILE A 170 -11.40 16.45 9.35
C ILE A 170 -12.09 17.50 8.46
N PRO A 171 -11.44 18.58 8.01
CA PRO A 171 -12.10 19.53 7.10
C PRO A 171 -12.63 18.90 5.80
N SER A 172 -11.92 17.90 5.29
CA SER A 172 -12.35 17.17 4.08
C SER A 172 -13.46 16.18 4.40
N VAL A 173 -13.41 15.53 5.56
CA VAL A 173 -14.47 14.64 6.08
C VAL A 173 -15.78 15.40 6.27
N GLU A 174 -15.75 16.54 6.97
CA GLU A 174 -16.91 17.40 7.20
C GLU A 174 -17.51 17.92 5.89
N LYS A 175 -16.65 18.28 4.92
CA LYS A 175 -17.10 18.72 3.59
C LYS A 175 -17.88 17.61 2.87
N GLN A 176 -17.41 16.36 2.92
CA GLN A 176 -18.11 15.24 2.30
C GLN A 176 -19.42 14.91 3.02
N LEU A 177 -19.44 14.91 4.35
CA LEU A 177 -20.68 14.71 5.12
C LEU A 177 -21.72 15.78 4.85
N LYS A 178 -21.31 17.05 4.78
CA LYS A 178 -22.20 18.14 4.42
C LYS A 178 -22.83 17.92 3.04
N ALA A 179 -22.09 17.40 2.07
CA ALA A 179 -22.62 17.08 0.76
C ALA A 179 -23.66 15.94 0.83
N VAL A 180 -23.42 14.91 1.65
CA VAL A 180 -24.40 13.85 1.91
C VAL A 180 -25.66 14.42 2.56
N TYR A 181 -25.55 15.24 3.61
CA TYR A 181 -26.71 15.81 4.30
C TYR A 181 -27.55 16.73 3.41
N GLN A 182 -26.91 17.40 2.45
CA GLN A 182 -27.64 18.20 1.45
C GLN A 182 -28.44 17.34 0.47
N GLN A 183 -27.94 16.16 0.13
CA GLN A 183 -28.59 15.24 -0.81
C GLN A 183 -29.61 14.32 -0.11
N HIS A 184 -29.35 14.00 1.16
CA HIS A 184 -30.06 13.04 2.00
C HIS A 184 -30.28 13.61 3.41
N PRO A 185 -31.12 14.65 3.56
CA PRO A 185 -31.32 15.35 4.84
C PRO A 185 -31.90 14.44 5.94
N GLU A 186 -32.59 13.35 5.58
CA GLU A 186 -33.11 12.34 6.50
C GLU A 186 -32.00 11.56 7.24
N VAL A 187 -30.78 11.56 6.70
CA VAL A 187 -29.64 10.79 7.22
C VAL A 187 -28.91 11.56 8.33
N GLU A 188 -28.93 12.90 8.30
CA GLU A 188 -28.16 13.77 9.22
C GLU A 188 -28.47 13.52 10.71
N PRO A 189 -29.73 13.46 11.17
CA PRO A 189 -30.03 13.24 12.59
C PRO A 189 -29.49 11.91 13.10
N VAL A 190 -29.62 10.85 12.28
CA VAL A 190 -29.22 9.49 12.65
C VAL A 190 -27.70 9.38 12.71
N LEU A 191 -26.98 9.89 11.71
CA LEU A 191 -25.52 9.83 11.72
C LEU A 191 -24.93 10.71 12.83
N THR A 192 -25.55 11.86 13.13
CA THR A 192 -25.14 12.73 14.24
C THR A 192 -25.35 12.03 15.59
N GLU A 193 -26.49 11.37 15.81
CA GLU A 193 -26.76 10.60 17.03
C GLU A 193 -25.74 9.48 17.25
N LEU A 194 -25.26 8.86 16.16
CA LEU A 194 -24.22 7.84 16.18
C LEU A 194 -22.79 8.39 16.32
N GLY A 195 -22.63 9.72 16.39
CA GLY A 195 -21.33 10.37 16.53
C GLY A 195 -20.48 10.31 15.26
N ILE A 196 -21.08 10.31 14.07
CA ILE A 196 -20.37 10.36 12.79
C ILE A 196 -20.13 11.83 12.40
N PRO A 197 -18.91 12.22 11.98
CA PRO A 197 -17.75 11.37 11.78
C PRO A 197 -17.12 10.93 13.11
N LEU A 198 -16.71 9.66 13.17
CA LEU A 198 -15.91 9.18 14.28
C LEU A 198 -14.56 9.91 14.31
N PRO A 199 -13.99 10.18 15.49
CA PRO A 199 -12.72 10.86 15.62
C PRO A 199 -11.60 10.01 15.00
N TYR A 200 -10.67 10.66 14.29
CA TYR A 200 -9.45 10.03 13.79
C TYR A 200 -8.48 9.79 14.96
N GLY A 201 -8.23 8.53 15.30
CA GLY A 201 -7.42 8.10 16.43
C GLY A 201 -6.18 7.30 16.06
N PRO A 202 -5.38 6.85 17.05
CA PRO A 202 -4.20 6.03 16.82
C PRO A 202 -4.47 4.76 16.00
N ASP A 203 -5.60 4.10 16.22
CA ASP A 203 -5.99 2.89 15.46
C ASP A 203 -6.20 3.17 13.96
N ASP A 204 -6.54 4.41 13.59
CA ASP A 204 -6.72 4.79 12.19
C ASP A 204 -5.37 4.99 11.46
N LEU A 205 -4.25 5.11 12.19
CA LEU A 205 -2.91 5.18 11.60
C LEU A 205 -2.51 3.89 10.88
N PHE A 206 -3.17 2.76 11.14
CA PHE A 206 -2.98 1.53 10.37
C PHE A 206 -3.51 1.65 8.93
N ASN A 207 -4.44 2.59 8.67
CA ASN A 207 -4.99 2.85 7.35
C ASN A 207 -4.12 3.87 6.60
N LEU A 208 -2.90 3.46 6.25
CA LEU A 208 -1.96 4.30 5.53
C LEU A 208 -1.38 3.63 4.28
N HIS A 209 -0.95 4.46 3.34
CA HIS A 209 -0.26 4.05 2.11
C HIS A 209 1.05 4.82 1.99
N VAL A 210 2.16 4.08 2.00
CA VAL A 210 3.52 4.62 1.84
C VAL A 210 3.76 4.96 0.37
N ALA A 211 4.34 6.15 0.13
CA ALA A 211 4.75 6.61 -1.19
C ALA A 211 6.18 7.17 -1.13
N ASP A 212 6.85 7.33 -2.27
CA ASP A 212 8.26 7.74 -2.32
C ASP A 212 8.54 9.09 -1.60
N ASN A 213 7.56 9.98 -1.52
CA ASN A 213 7.69 11.33 -0.98
C ASN A 213 6.89 11.59 0.30
N GLY A 214 6.17 10.60 0.83
CA GLY A 214 5.36 10.76 2.03
C GLY A 214 4.42 9.59 2.30
N ILE A 215 3.39 9.86 3.10
CA ILE A 215 2.36 8.88 3.45
C ILE A 215 0.98 9.47 3.15
N TYR A 216 0.12 8.66 2.55
CA TYR A 216 -1.32 8.93 2.52
C TYR A 216 -1.97 8.29 3.76
N PHE A 217 -2.62 9.09 4.58
CA PHE A 217 -3.49 8.61 5.66
C PHE A 217 -4.93 8.59 5.17
N ILE A 218 -5.65 7.51 5.44
CA ILE A 218 -6.97 7.25 4.89
C ILE A 218 -7.99 7.22 6.02
N TYR A 219 -9.08 7.97 5.85
CA TYR A 219 -10.26 7.91 6.69
C TYR A 219 -11.40 7.25 5.91
N THR A 220 -11.87 6.13 6.43
CA THR A 220 -13.04 5.43 5.90
C THR A 220 -14.24 5.73 6.80
N PHE A 221 -15.32 6.22 6.19
CA PHE A 221 -16.58 6.42 6.89
C PHE A 221 -17.10 5.08 7.44
N LYS A 222 -17.56 5.08 8.69
CA LYS A 222 -18.15 3.89 9.34
C LYS A 222 -19.67 4.04 9.40
N PHE A 223 -20.31 4.27 8.24
CA PHE A 223 -21.77 4.41 8.20
C PHE A 223 -22.43 3.09 8.62
N PRO A 224 -23.56 3.14 9.33
CA PRO A 224 -24.37 1.95 9.54
C PRO A 224 -24.77 1.34 8.21
N HIS A 225 -24.97 0.03 8.20
CA HIS A 225 -25.26 -0.70 6.99
C HIS A 225 -26.49 -0.14 6.23
N SER A 226 -27.52 0.32 6.95
CA SER A 226 -28.72 0.94 6.35
C SER A 226 -28.46 2.17 5.48
N TYR A 227 -27.27 2.77 5.58
CA TYR A 227 -26.85 3.95 4.84
C TYR A 227 -25.63 3.72 3.95
N ALA A 228 -25.24 2.47 3.70
CA ALA A 228 -24.06 2.14 2.89
C ALA A 228 -24.13 2.72 1.46
N SER A 229 -25.33 2.83 0.88
CA SER A 229 -25.52 3.36 -0.48
C SER A 229 -25.28 4.86 -0.60
N VAL A 230 -25.30 5.60 0.50
CA VAL A 230 -25.06 7.05 0.55
C VAL A 230 -23.75 7.38 1.26
N GLN A 231 -22.96 6.35 1.61
CA GLN A 231 -21.65 6.52 2.22
C GLN A 231 -20.71 7.19 1.22
N PRO A 232 -19.99 8.26 1.62
CA PRO A 232 -18.98 8.85 0.76
C PRO A 232 -17.78 7.91 0.56
N GLU A 233 -17.02 8.18 -0.49
CA GLU A 233 -15.70 7.57 -0.70
C GLU A 233 -14.73 7.92 0.43
N PRO A 234 -13.73 7.06 0.72
CA PRO A 234 -12.70 7.38 1.72
C PRO A 234 -12.01 8.72 1.44
N VAL A 235 -11.71 9.46 2.51
CA VAL A 235 -10.90 10.68 2.44
C VAL A 235 -9.44 10.31 2.65
N SER A 236 -8.54 10.82 1.82
CA SER A 236 -7.11 10.69 2.06
C SER A 236 -6.43 12.05 2.24
N VAL A 237 -5.41 12.09 3.09
CA VAL A 237 -4.50 13.23 3.21
C VAL A 237 -3.07 12.78 3.00
N PHE A 238 -2.36 13.47 2.13
CA PHE A 238 -0.93 13.25 1.90
C PHE A 238 -0.10 14.10 2.85
N ILE A 239 0.82 13.47 3.58
CA ILE A 239 1.78 14.14 4.45
C ILE A 239 3.20 13.87 3.93
N PRO A 240 3.95 14.90 3.51
CA PRO A 240 5.30 14.70 3.00
C PRO A 240 6.28 14.32 4.11
N TRP A 241 7.37 13.62 3.76
CA TRP A 241 8.38 13.18 4.73
C TRP A 241 8.91 14.30 5.64
N VAL A 242 9.09 15.51 5.09
CA VAL A 242 9.58 16.66 5.85
C VAL A 242 8.67 17.04 7.03
N GLU A 243 7.35 16.86 6.87
CA GLU A 243 6.36 17.12 7.92
C GLU A 243 6.23 15.94 8.90
N LEU A 244 6.59 14.72 8.49
CA LEU A 244 6.58 13.53 9.34
C LEU A 244 7.78 13.46 10.29
N LYS A 245 8.91 14.07 9.94
CA LYS A 245 10.15 14.02 10.74
C LYS A 245 9.98 14.25 12.24
N PRO A 246 9.18 15.24 12.71
CA PRO A 246 8.98 15.47 14.14
C PRO A 246 8.28 14.34 14.90
N PHE A 247 7.63 13.42 14.18
CA PHE A 247 6.87 12.29 14.74
C PHE A 247 7.61 10.96 14.59
N THR A 248 8.78 10.94 13.94
CA THR A 248 9.60 9.74 13.71
C THR A 248 10.87 9.78 14.54
N TYR A 249 11.36 8.62 14.97
CA TYR A 249 12.65 8.50 15.66
C TYR A 249 13.72 7.89 14.75
N GLU A 250 14.99 8.12 15.08
CA GLU A 250 16.13 7.51 14.38
C GLU A 250 16.05 5.98 14.47
N GLY A 251 16.12 5.31 13.32
CA GLY A 251 15.98 3.86 13.22
C GLY A 251 14.54 3.36 13.06
N SER A 252 13.51 4.22 13.17
CA SER A 252 12.13 3.86 12.81
C SER A 252 12.04 3.40 11.35
N ILE A 253 11.00 2.63 11.03
CA ILE A 253 10.79 2.12 9.67
C ILE A 253 10.71 3.26 8.65
N LEU A 254 10.02 4.36 9.01
CA LEU A 254 9.88 5.54 8.16
C LEU A 254 11.21 6.24 7.95
N TRP A 255 12.02 6.37 9.02
CA TRP A 255 13.37 6.95 8.92
C TRP A 255 14.22 6.20 7.89
N ARG A 256 14.15 4.87 7.85
CA ARG A 256 14.87 4.08 6.84
C ARG A 256 14.28 4.23 5.44
N ILE A 257 12.98 4.46 5.31
CA ILE A 257 12.34 4.65 4.00
C ILE A 257 12.81 5.95 3.36
N TYR A 258 12.78 7.08 4.06
CA TYR A 258 13.08 8.38 3.45
C TYR A 258 14.57 8.77 3.42
N GLN A 259 15.45 7.94 4.00
CA GLN A 259 16.92 8.11 3.87
C GLN A 259 17.51 7.36 2.66
N ASN A 260 16.77 6.39 2.13
CA ASN A 260 17.15 5.61 0.95
C ASN A 260 16.67 6.28 -0.35
#